data_AF-A0A9Q1EU34-F1
#
_entry.id   AF-A0A9Q1EU34-F1
#
_cell.length_a   1.000
_cell.length_b   1.000
_cell.length_c   1.000
_cell.angle_alpha   90.00
_cell.angle_beta   90.00
_cell.angle_gamma   90.00
#
_symmetry.space_group_name_H-M   'P 1'
#
loop_
_entity.id
_entity.type
_entity.pdbx_description
1 polymer ?
#
loop_
_entity_poly.entity_id
_entity_poly.type
_entity_poly.pdbx_seq_one_letter_code
_entity_poly.pdbx_strand_id
1 'polypeptide(L)'
;MVSVAKTFQYPAIEPFSRPPFVVMFSYRKTEIFALIPQHTSPPDAFKQIDALYDVVEATRNELKTDNIILLGDFNAGCTYVTTSDWQYIRLRTDKSFHWLIPDSADTTVSVSKPCPYDRIVATEAMIKAVVPDSAMVYDYRKGLGLDQKTALAVSDHFPVEVKLFRDKESA
;
A
#
# COMPACT_ATOMS: atom_id res chain seq x y z
N MET A 1 -16.24 2.17 16.14
CA MET A 1 -14.99 2.94 16.33
C MET A 1 -13.83 2.02 15.98
N VAL A 2 -12.82 2.54 15.28
CA VAL A 2 -11.56 1.83 14.99
C VAL A 2 -10.58 2.16 16.12
N SER A 3 -9.85 1.16 16.63
CA SER A 3 -8.82 1.34 17.65
C SER A 3 -7.59 0.50 17.35
N VAL A 4 -6.42 0.91 17.81
CA VAL A 4 -5.21 0.08 17.72
C VAL A 4 -5.32 -1.08 18.70
N ALA A 5 -5.13 -2.30 18.20
CA ALA A 5 -5.17 -3.54 18.98
C ALA A 5 -3.77 -4.06 19.33
N LYS A 6 -2.84 -4.01 18.37
CA LYS A 6 -1.45 -4.45 18.54
C LYS A 6 -0.56 -3.73 17.52
N THR A 7 0.72 -3.58 17.83
CA THR A 7 1.75 -3.09 16.90
C THR A 7 2.92 -4.05 16.88
N PHE A 8 3.61 -4.12 15.75
CA PHE A 8 4.79 -4.96 15.55
C PHE A 8 5.77 -4.24 14.62
N GLN A 9 7.03 -4.12 15.06
CA GLN A 9 8.10 -3.56 14.23
C GLN A 9 8.85 -4.72 13.56
N TYR A 10 8.87 -4.75 12.22
CA TYR A 10 9.66 -5.74 11.50
C TYR A 10 11.16 -5.50 11.79
N PRO A 11 11.97 -6.57 11.99
CA PRO A 11 13.38 -6.43 12.32
C PRO A 11 14.15 -5.57 11.32
N ALA A 12 15.15 -4.84 11.82
CA ALA A 12 16.06 -4.07 11.00
C ALA A 12 17.04 -4.99 10.27
N ILE A 13 16.58 -5.56 9.15
CA ILE A 13 17.33 -6.48 8.30
C ILE A 13 17.23 -6.02 6.83
N GLU A 14 18.24 -6.36 6.05
CA GLU A 14 18.22 -6.20 4.60
C GLU A 14 16.97 -6.86 3.99
N PRO A 15 16.33 -6.27 2.97
CA PRO A 15 16.77 -5.11 2.19
C PRO A 15 16.19 -3.76 2.69
N PHE A 16 15.55 -3.72 3.85
CA PHE A 16 14.76 -2.55 4.26
C PHE A 16 15.63 -1.45 4.88
N SER A 17 15.79 -0.33 4.15
CA SER A 17 16.34 0.91 4.71
C SER A 17 15.44 1.52 5.80
N ARG A 18 14.14 1.24 5.73
CA ARG A 18 13.09 1.62 6.67
C ARG A 18 12.27 0.37 6.96
N PRO A 19 12.57 -0.34 8.06
CA PRO A 19 11.88 -1.59 8.38
C PRO A 19 10.37 -1.36 8.60
N PRO A 20 9.49 -2.18 7.99
CA PRO A 20 8.04 -1.97 8.09
C PRO A 20 7.51 -1.95 9.52
N PHE A 21 6.62 -1.00 9.82
CA PHE A 21 5.91 -0.92 11.09
C PHE A 21 4.47 -1.38 10.91
N VAL A 22 4.13 -2.53 11.49
CA VAL A 22 2.82 -3.16 11.34
C VAL A 22 1.88 -2.72 12.45
N VAL A 23 0.65 -2.33 12.09
CA VAL A 23 -0.40 -1.94 13.04
C VAL A 23 -1.63 -2.79 12.84
N MET A 24 -2.05 -3.50 13.88
CA MET A 24 -3.32 -4.22 13.93
C MET A 24 -4.40 -3.29 14.47
N PHE A 25 -5.47 -3.13 13.72
CA PHE A 25 -6.65 -2.39 14.13
C PHE A 25 -7.77 -3.35 14.52
N SER A 26 -8.54 -2.97 15.54
CA SER A 26 -9.84 -3.54 15.83
C SER A 26 -10.94 -2.60 15.36
N TYR A 27 -11.93 -3.15 14.68
CA TYR A 27 -13.16 -2.48 14.27
C TYR A 27 -14.34 -3.22 14.90
N ARG A 28 -15.29 -2.45 15.46
CA ARG A 28 -16.48 -2.98 16.18
C ARG A 28 -16.15 -4.03 17.27
N LYS A 29 -14.96 -3.94 17.87
CA LYS A 29 -14.43 -4.84 18.92
C LYS A 29 -14.10 -6.27 18.49
N THR A 30 -14.53 -6.74 17.32
CA THR A 30 -14.34 -8.14 16.89
C THR A 30 -13.67 -8.30 15.53
N GLU A 31 -13.79 -7.34 14.63
CA GLU A 31 -13.14 -7.40 13.32
C GLU A 31 -11.72 -6.85 13.44
N ILE A 32 -10.74 -7.60 12.94
CA ILE A 32 -9.32 -7.22 12.98
C ILE A 32 -8.73 -7.21 11.59
N PHE A 33 -7.92 -6.19 11.31
CA PHE A 33 -7.09 -6.11 10.11
C PHE A 33 -5.76 -5.43 10.43
N ALA A 34 -4.72 -5.77 9.70
CA ALA A 34 -3.40 -5.17 9.83
C ALA A 34 -3.11 -4.24 8.67
N LEU A 35 -2.47 -3.11 8.97
CA LEU A 35 -1.86 -2.23 7.99
C LEU A 35 -0.34 -2.36 8.08
N ILE A 36 0.30 -2.49 6.91
CA ILE A 36 1.75 -2.51 6.73
C ILE A 36 2.11 -1.27 5.89
N PRO A 37 2.27 -0.09 6.52
CA PRO A 37 2.84 1.07 5.86
C PRO A 37 4.29 0.79 5.43
N GLN A 38 4.61 1.11 4.17
CA GLN A 38 5.99 1.07 3.69
C GLN A 38 6.31 2.22 2.76
N HIS A 39 7.48 2.82 2.98
CA HIS A 39 8.13 3.72 2.05
C HIS A 39 9.46 3.07 1.63
N THR A 40 9.52 2.51 0.42
CA THR A 40 10.73 1.80 -0.04
C THR A 40 11.84 2.77 -0.44
N SER A 41 13.10 2.32 -0.39
CA SER A 41 14.20 3.11 -0.97
C SER A 41 14.13 3.01 -2.50
N PRO A 42 14.13 4.11 -3.26
CA PRO A 42 14.10 4.06 -4.73
C PRO A 42 15.13 3.12 -5.38
N PRO A 43 16.43 3.13 -5.02
CA PRO A 43 17.43 2.23 -5.61
C PRO A 43 17.21 0.74 -5.26
N ASP A 44 16.46 0.43 -4.20
CA ASP A 44 16.19 -0.94 -3.75
C ASP A 44 14.69 -1.29 -3.82
N ALA A 45 13.88 -0.50 -4.55
CA ALA A 45 12.43 -0.66 -4.61
C ALA A 45 12.05 -2.08 -5.02
N PHE A 46 12.68 -2.61 -6.07
CA PHE A 46 12.53 -4.01 -6.49
C PHE A 46 12.69 -5.02 -5.34
N LYS A 47 13.81 -4.95 -4.61
CA LYS A 47 14.12 -5.89 -3.53
C LYS A 47 13.20 -5.70 -2.33
N GLN A 48 12.91 -4.46 -1.96
CA GLN A 48 12.07 -4.16 -0.80
C GLN A 48 10.61 -4.53 -1.06
N ILE A 49 10.08 -4.34 -2.27
CA ILE A 49 8.72 -4.79 -2.62
C ILE A 49 8.65 -6.32 -2.61
N ASP A 50 9.65 -7.04 -3.14
CA ASP A 50 9.67 -8.49 -3.03
C ASP A 50 9.71 -8.96 -1.57
N ALA A 51 10.56 -8.34 -0.74
CA ALA A 51 10.69 -8.67 0.68
C ALA A 51 9.42 -8.34 1.50
N LEU A 52 8.52 -7.48 1.03
CA LEU A 52 7.22 -7.26 1.68
C LEU A 52 6.37 -8.54 1.71
N TYR A 53 6.60 -9.49 0.82
CA TYR A 53 5.99 -10.82 0.91
C TYR A 53 6.33 -11.50 2.25
N ASP A 54 7.60 -11.48 2.65
CA ASP A 54 8.06 -12.09 3.91
C ASP A 54 7.53 -11.34 5.14
N VAL A 55 7.29 -10.03 5.01
CA VAL A 55 6.67 -9.20 6.05
C VAL A 55 5.20 -9.59 6.25
N VAL A 56 4.48 -9.94 5.17
CA VAL A 56 3.11 -10.48 5.27
C VAL A 56 3.12 -11.83 5.99
N GLU A 57 4.06 -12.72 5.65
CA GLU A 57 4.21 -14.02 6.34
C GLU A 57 4.49 -13.85 7.84
N ALA A 58 5.41 -12.95 8.19
CA ALA A 58 5.69 -12.62 9.59
C ALA A 58 4.46 -12.03 10.29
N THR A 59 3.71 -11.17 9.61
CA THR A 59 2.47 -10.56 10.13
C THR A 59 1.40 -11.62 10.39
N ARG A 60 1.19 -12.56 9.46
CA ARG A 60 0.28 -13.71 9.63
C ARG A 60 0.65 -14.52 10.86
N ASN A 61 1.95 -14.78 11.04
CA ASN A 61 2.46 -15.55 12.17
C ASN A 61 2.32 -14.81 13.52
N GLU A 62 2.61 -13.51 13.56
CA GLU A 62 2.64 -12.71 14.79
C GLU A 62 1.25 -12.26 15.26
N LEU A 63 0.34 -11.99 14.30
CA LEU A 63 -0.98 -11.42 14.57
C LEU A 63 -2.13 -12.42 14.38
N LYS A 64 -1.85 -13.61 13.83
CA LYS A 64 -2.85 -14.67 13.57
C LYS A 64 -4.04 -14.19 12.74
N THR A 65 -3.77 -13.32 11.75
CA THR A 65 -4.77 -12.79 10.82
C THR A 65 -4.20 -12.74 9.41
N ASP A 66 -5.06 -12.98 8.43
CA ASP A 66 -4.76 -12.75 7.01
C ASP A 66 -5.46 -11.49 6.47
N ASN A 67 -6.24 -10.77 7.27
CA ASN A 67 -6.83 -9.49 6.86
C ASN A 67 -5.74 -8.42 6.86
N ILE A 68 -5.01 -8.27 5.77
CA ILE A 68 -3.81 -7.42 5.71
C ILE A 68 -3.91 -6.49 4.49
N ILE A 69 -3.58 -5.22 4.71
CA ILE A 69 -3.34 -4.23 3.65
C ILE A 69 -1.91 -3.72 3.79
N LEU A 70 -1.16 -3.73 2.69
CA LEU A 70 0.10 -3.02 2.57
C LEU A 70 -0.16 -1.73 1.80
N LEU A 71 0.45 -0.62 2.23
CA LEU A 71 0.26 0.66 1.56
C LEU A 71 1.42 1.63 1.74
N GLY A 72 1.57 2.57 0.80
CA GLY A 72 2.54 3.66 0.88
C GLY A 72 3.31 3.85 -0.42
N ASP A 73 4.34 4.68 -0.37
CA ASP A 73 5.25 4.91 -1.49
C ASP A 73 6.18 3.70 -1.69
N PHE A 74 5.79 2.82 -2.60
CA PHE A 74 6.58 1.65 -2.91
C PHE A 74 7.65 1.92 -3.96
N ASN A 75 7.73 3.13 -4.53
CA ASN A 75 8.54 3.41 -5.71
C ASN A 75 8.30 2.38 -6.83
N ALA A 76 7.04 1.91 -6.93
CA ALA A 76 6.61 0.73 -7.69
C ALA A 76 6.38 1.01 -9.19
N GLY A 77 7.33 1.66 -9.87
CA GLY A 77 7.19 1.90 -11.30
C GLY A 77 8.32 2.68 -11.93
N CYS A 78 8.11 3.07 -13.18
CA CYS A 78 9.05 3.87 -13.97
C CYS A 78 10.45 3.23 -13.98
N THR A 79 11.48 3.97 -13.60
CA THR A 79 12.87 3.49 -13.63
C THR A 79 13.25 2.64 -12.42
N TYR A 80 12.45 2.64 -11.35
CA TYR A 80 12.75 1.92 -10.11
C TYR A 80 12.24 0.47 -10.14
N VAL A 81 11.10 0.25 -10.80
CA VAL A 81 10.54 -1.08 -11.09
C VAL A 81 9.99 -1.07 -12.52
N THR A 82 10.66 -1.78 -13.41
CA THR A 82 10.29 -1.86 -14.83
C THR A 82 9.25 -2.97 -15.07
N THR A 83 8.62 -2.95 -16.25
CA THR A 83 7.66 -4.00 -16.65
C THR A 83 8.25 -5.42 -16.57
N SER A 84 9.53 -5.58 -16.91
CA SER A 84 10.22 -6.88 -16.87
C SER A 84 10.54 -7.34 -15.44
N ASP A 85 10.58 -6.43 -14.46
CA ASP A 85 10.92 -6.77 -13.09
C ASP A 85 9.75 -7.44 -12.34
N TRP A 86 8.52 -7.09 -12.71
CA TRP A 86 7.32 -7.56 -12.01
C TRP A 86 7.16 -9.08 -11.94
N GLN A 87 7.73 -9.81 -12.91
CA GLN A 87 7.70 -11.28 -12.91
C GLN A 87 8.57 -11.93 -11.81
N TYR A 88 9.43 -11.15 -11.15
CA TYR A 88 10.34 -11.63 -10.11
C TYR A 88 9.93 -11.19 -8.70
N ILE A 89 8.87 -10.38 -8.57
CA ILE A 89 8.38 -9.88 -7.27
C ILE A 89 7.27 -10.80 -6.77
N ARG A 90 7.50 -11.54 -5.69
CA ARG A 90 6.53 -12.50 -5.13
C ARG A 90 5.21 -11.84 -4.75
N LEU A 91 5.26 -10.65 -4.14
CA LEU A 91 4.07 -9.85 -3.81
C LEU A 91 3.21 -9.50 -5.04
N ARG A 92 3.77 -9.56 -6.25
CA ARG A 92 3.07 -9.29 -7.52
C ARG A 92 2.63 -10.56 -8.24
N THR A 93 3.46 -11.60 -8.23
CA THR A 93 3.20 -12.84 -8.97
C THR A 93 2.22 -13.75 -8.26
N ASP A 94 2.21 -13.76 -6.93
CA ASP A 94 1.21 -14.46 -6.12
C ASP A 94 -0.15 -13.77 -6.25
N LYS A 95 -1.14 -14.54 -6.74
CA LYS A 95 -2.50 -14.06 -7.04
C LYS A 95 -3.39 -13.88 -5.82
N SER A 96 -2.91 -14.27 -4.63
CA SER A 96 -3.56 -13.94 -3.37
C SER A 96 -3.34 -12.48 -2.95
N PHE A 97 -2.50 -11.72 -3.68
CA PHE A 97 -2.30 -10.28 -3.47
C PHE A 97 -2.98 -9.46 -4.57
N HIS A 98 -3.90 -8.60 -4.15
CA HIS A 98 -4.70 -7.73 -5.00
C HIS A 98 -4.13 -6.32 -4.98
N TRP A 99 -3.50 -5.91 -6.08
CA TRP A 99 -2.97 -4.57 -6.26
C TRP A 99 -4.10 -3.63 -6.69
N LEU A 100 -4.53 -2.77 -5.77
CA LEU A 100 -5.73 -1.93 -5.95
C LEU A 100 -5.43 -0.65 -6.75
N ILE A 101 -4.20 -0.15 -6.68
CA ILE A 101 -3.73 0.97 -7.49
C ILE A 101 -3.01 0.41 -8.73
N PRO A 102 -3.54 0.63 -9.95
CA PRO A 102 -3.00 0.02 -11.16
C PRO A 102 -1.67 0.66 -11.59
N ASP A 103 -0.90 -0.04 -12.43
CA ASP A 103 0.36 0.48 -12.98
C ASP A 103 0.15 1.68 -13.92
N SER A 104 -1.07 1.90 -14.39
CA SER A 104 -1.45 3.06 -15.20
C SER A 104 -1.76 4.32 -14.37
N ALA A 105 -1.81 4.22 -13.04
CA ALA A 105 -2.07 5.36 -12.17
C ALA A 105 -0.88 6.33 -12.17
N ASP A 106 -1.19 7.63 -12.11
CA ASP A 106 -0.20 8.65 -11.79
C ASP A 106 -0.39 9.07 -10.33
N THR A 107 0.57 8.71 -9.47
CA THR A 107 0.55 9.07 -8.05
C THR A 107 1.48 10.24 -7.75
N THR A 108 1.97 10.95 -8.77
CA THR A 108 2.91 12.06 -8.62
C THR A 108 2.26 13.39 -8.97
N VAL A 109 2.65 14.44 -8.27
CA VAL A 109 2.16 15.81 -8.54
C VAL A 109 2.84 16.40 -9.79
N SER A 110 4.02 15.88 -10.14
CA SER A 110 4.80 16.35 -11.28
C SER A 110 4.10 16.09 -12.61
N VAL A 111 3.76 17.15 -13.34
CA VAL A 111 3.16 17.05 -14.68
C VAL A 111 4.08 16.43 -15.73
N SER A 112 5.40 16.40 -15.49
CA SER A 112 6.39 15.97 -16.48
C SER A 112 6.89 14.54 -16.28
N LYS A 113 6.58 13.92 -15.14
CA LYS A 113 7.10 12.60 -14.75
C LYS A 113 6.03 11.76 -14.02
N PRO A 114 4.91 11.43 -14.68
CA PRO A 114 3.86 10.63 -14.06
C PRO A 114 4.36 9.22 -13.77
N CYS A 115 4.19 8.74 -12.53
CA CYS A 115 4.63 7.41 -12.11
C CYS A 115 3.67 6.78 -11.09
N PRO A 116 3.48 5.45 -11.10
CA PRO A 116 2.62 4.72 -10.16
C PRO A 116 3.40 4.29 -8.90
N TYR A 117 3.99 5.24 -8.18
CA TYR A 117 4.87 4.93 -7.05
C TYR A 117 4.11 4.44 -5.83
N ASP A 118 3.00 5.09 -5.51
CA ASP A 118 2.19 4.82 -4.32
C ASP A 118 1.19 3.70 -4.59
N ARG A 119 1.10 2.76 -3.65
CA ARG A 119 0.34 1.53 -3.85
C ARG A 119 -0.52 1.20 -2.64
N ILE A 120 -1.58 0.45 -2.92
CA ILE A 120 -2.39 -0.26 -1.94
C ILE A 120 -2.49 -1.71 -2.43
N VAL A 121 -2.10 -2.65 -1.59
CA VAL A 121 -2.14 -4.09 -1.88
C VAL A 121 -2.91 -4.78 -0.76
N ALA A 122 -3.95 -5.51 -1.10
CA ALA A 122 -4.78 -6.26 -0.16
C ALA A 122 -4.54 -7.77 -0.32
N THR A 123 -4.52 -8.52 0.77
CA THR A 123 -4.58 -9.99 0.72
C THR A 123 -5.97 -10.47 0.28
N GLU A 124 -6.06 -11.73 -0.14
CA GLU A 124 -7.31 -12.41 -0.52
C GLU A 124 -8.38 -12.32 0.57
N ALA A 125 -8.01 -12.45 1.85
CA ALA A 125 -8.98 -12.31 2.94
C ALA A 125 -9.54 -10.88 3.05
N MET A 126 -8.71 -9.88 2.72
CA MET A 126 -9.05 -8.47 2.86
C MET A 126 -9.83 -7.91 1.66
N ILE A 127 -9.71 -8.50 0.47
CA ILE A 127 -10.38 -7.98 -0.75
C ILE A 127 -11.89 -7.91 -0.60
N LYS A 128 -12.50 -8.82 0.16
CA LYS A 128 -13.95 -8.85 0.43
C LYS A 128 -14.43 -7.65 1.25
N ALA A 129 -13.53 -7.00 1.98
CA ALA A 129 -13.83 -5.80 2.73
C ALA A 129 -13.62 -4.52 1.92
N VAL A 130 -13.00 -4.59 0.73
CA VAL A 130 -12.79 -3.43 -0.14
C VAL A 130 -14.09 -3.10 -0.86
N VAL A 131 -14.52 -1.84 -0.79
CA VAL A 131 -15.65 -1.36 -1.60
C VAL A 131 -15.19 -1.35 -3.06
N PRO A 132 -15.91 -2.02 -3.98
CA PRO A 132 -15.56 -2.06 -5.40
C PRO A 132 -15.34 -0.65 -5.96
N ASP A 133 -14.32 -0.51 -6.83
CA ASP A 133 -13.95 0.73 -7.52
C ASP A 133 -13.65 1.94 -6.61
N SER A 134 -13.47 1.73 -5.30
CA SER A 134 -13.17 2.81 -4.36
C SER A 134 -11.68 3.16 -4.28
N ALA A 135 -10.81 2.28 -4.76
CA ALA A 135 -9.37 2.53 -4.74
C ALA A 135 -8.98 3.52 -5.85
N MET A 136 -8.41 4.66 -5.47
CA MET A 136 -8.07 5.72 -6.43
C MET A 136 -6.94 6.63 -5.93
N VAL A 137 -6.45 7.46 -6.85
CA VAL A 137 -5.54 8.56 -6.54
C VAL A 137 -6.35 9.83 -6.27
N TYR A 138 -6.07 10.51 -5.16
CA TYR A 138 -6.65 11.81 -4.86
C TYR A 138 -5.76 12.94 -5.39
N ASP A 139 -6.07 13.44 -6.59
CA ASP A 139 -5.44 14.63 -7.18
C ASP A 139 -5.90 15.90 -6.44
N TYR A 140 -5.31 16.18 -5.28
CA TYR A 140 -5.65 17.35 -4.46
C TYR A 140 -5.31 18.67 -5.16
N ARG A 141 -4.41 18.67 -6.15
CA ARG A 141 -4.14 19.86 -6.98
C ARG A 141 -5.39 20.23 -7.75
N LYS A 142 -6.03 19.26 -8.43
CA LYS A 142 -7.32 19.49 -9.11
C LYS A 142 -8.45 19.71 -8.11
N GLY A 143 -8.55 18.88 -7.08
CA GLY A 143 -9.64 18.93 -6.10
C GLY A 143 -9.73 20.25 -5.33
N LEU A 144 -8.59 20.91 -5.11
CA LEU A 144 -8.50 22.20 -4.41
C LEU A 144 -8.17 23.38 -5.35
N GLY A 145 -8.06 23.16 -6.66
CA GLY A 145 -7.76 24.21 -7.64
C GLY A 145 -6.38 24.87 -7.46
N LEU A 146 -5.37 24.10 -7.04
CA LEU A 146 -4.02 24.61 -6.78
C LEU A 146 -3.20 24.73 -8.07
N ASP A 147 -2.35 25.76 -8.14
CA ASP A 147 -1.28 25.77 -9.14
C ASP A 147 -0.20 24.72 -8.81
N GLN A 148 0.66 24.43 -9.81
CA GLN A 148 1.71 23.42 -9.67
C GLN A 148 2.66 23.71 -8.50
N LYS A 149 3.00 24.99 -8.29
CA LYS A 149 3.96 25.40 -7.27
C LYS A 149 3.39 25.16 -5.87
N THR A 150 2.13 25.50 -5.68
CA THR A 150 1.41 25.34 -4.41
C THR A 150 1.16 23.87 -4.12
N ALA A 151 0.80 23.07 -5.12
CA ALA A 151 0.67 21.64 -4.96
C ALA A 151 2.01 20.99 -4.55
N LEU A 152 3.11 21.31 -5.25
CA LEU A 152 4.45 20.82 -4.91
C LEU A 152 4.96 21.29 -3.54
N ALA A 153 4.45 22.41 -3.02
CA ALA A 153 4.75 22.87 -1.66
C ALA A 153 4.06 22.04 -0.58
N VAL A 154 2.99 21.31 -0.93
CA VAL A 154 2.33 20.34 -0.04
C VAL A 154 3.07 19.00 -0.09
N SER A 155 3.22 18.43 -1.28
CA SER A 155 3.97 17.19 -1.54
C SER A 155 4.24 17.05 -3.03
N ASP A 156 5.20 16.21 -3.39
CA ASP A 156 5.42 15.71 -4.75
C ASP A 156 4.63 14.43 -5.08
N HIS A 157 3.93 13.85 -4.11
CA HIS A 157 3.06 12.68 -4.27
C HIS A 157 1.58 13.04 -4.02
N PHE A 158 0.69 12.35 -4.73
CA PHE A 158 -0.74 12.35 -4.45
C PHE A 158 -1.08 11.20 -3.48
N PRO A 159 -2.03 11.39 -2.54
CA PRO A 159 -2.55 10.28 -1.76
C PRO A 159 -3.18 9.21 -2.65
N VAL A 160 -2.96 7.94 -2.30
CA VAL A 160 -3.79 6.82 -2.75
C VAL A 160 -4.77 6.48 -1.63
N GLU A 161 -6.03 6.25 -1.98
CA GLU A 161 -7.10 5.99 -1.04
C GLU A 161 -7.89 4.75 -1.42
N VAL A 162 -8.56 4.13 -0.44
CA VAL A 162 -9.49 3.01 -0.62
C VAL A 162 -10.56 3.08 0.47
N LYS A 163 -11.80 2.66 0.15
CA LYS A 163 -12.87 2.53 1.13
C LYS A 163 -13.07 1.08 1.50
N LEU A 164 -13.32 0.84 2.77
CA LEU A 164 -13.67 -0.47 3.30
C LEU A 164 -15.15 -0.49 3.70
N PHE A 165 -15.82 -1.61 3.51
CA PHE A 165 -17.20 -1.79 3.94
C PHE A 165 -17.33 -1.58 5.45
N ARG A 166 -18.42 -0.91 5.83
CA ARG A 166 -18.78 -0.69 7.23
C ARG A 166 -19.35 -1.94 7.89
N ASP A 167 -19.91 -2.84 7.09
CA ASP A 167 -20.60 -4.08 7.47
C ASP A 167 -20.21 -5.12 6.42
N LYS A 168 -19.82 -6.34 6.82
CA LYS A 168 -19.95 -7.47 5.89
C LYS A 168 -21.45 -7.60 5.65
N GLU A 169 -21.94 -7.09 4.51
CA GLU A 169 -23.24 -7.56 4.04
C GLU A 169 -23.10 -9.06 3.88
N SER A 170 -23.80 -9.79 4.74
CA SER A 170 -23.98 -11.22 4.64
C SER A 170 -24.53 -11.48 3.23
N ALA A 171 -23.68 -11.98 2.33
CA ALA A 171 -24.16 -12.67 1.15
C ALA A 171 -24.86 -13.97 1.59
#